data_AF-A0A4V5NFC0-F1
#
_entry.id   AF-A0A4V5NFC0-F1
#
_cell.length_a   1.000
_cell.length_b   1.000
_cell.length_c   1.000
_cell.angle_alpha   90.00
_cell.angle_beta   90.00
_cell.angle_gamma   90.00
#
_symmetry.space_group_name_H-M   'P 1'
#
loop_
_entity.id
_entity.type
_entity.pdbx_description
1 polymer ?
#
loop_
_entity_poly.entity_id
_entity_poly.type
_entity_poly.pdbx_seq_one_letter_code
_entity_poly.pdbx_strand_id
1 'polypeptide(L)'
;MAIHDYSHQDGTDTVRPAKKLKTTAAQDEDEDSEPTTAIPSHPLGIKPAGNAFIATKNLKHAAGSLSKLPDELIVQLLEYLNVSELLTLSGTCKALYAFTRAEELWKALFIGEWPVYQQWSTEALLTQYGDTCFRAEAVDWPLKTYVEYMNNSRDESPLYLFDCAFAEKMSLKVGKHEEHAAYWEPQCFGEDLFTMLGDQRPDSRWLIVGPERSGSTFHKDPNATSAWNAVIRGAKYWIMFPSSSSLPPPPGVFVSEDQSEVTSPLSIAEWLLGFHAEARATPGCLEGICEEGEVLHVPSGYYHLVLNTKPSVALTQNFVPRSRLGAVLEFLRDRPGQVSGFKEDVVDPYRLFVDRLGDVHPDLLQEGLDELERKAQGKKARWEDLVKGSEGETEGRFSFGFGAEDDGEDADIP
;
A
#
# COMPACT_ATOMS: atom_id res chain seq x y z
N MET A 1 -34.23 24.75 -21.20
CA MET A 1 -35.61 25.30 -21.09
C MET A 1 -35.64 26.65 -21.81
N ALA A 2 -36.77 27.08 -22.35
CA ALA A 2 -36.85 28.01 -23.49
C ALA A 2 -38.07 28.95 -23.40
N ILE A 3 -38.12 30.20 -23.90
CA ILE A 3 -37.16 31.22 -24.44
C ILE A 3 -37.76 32.60 -23.97
N HIS A 4 -37.31 33.74 -24.52
CA HIS A 4 -38.01 35.04 -24.66
C HIS A 4 -37.81 36.13 -23.56
N ASP A 5 -37.61 37.42 -23.89
CA ASP A 5 -37.24 38.10 -25.17
C ASP A 5 -36.96 39.62 -24.99
N TYR A 6 -36.59 40.30 -26.11
CA TYR A 6 -36.61 41.74 -26.42
C TYR A 6 -35.53 42.69 -25.82
N SER A 7 -35.08 43.78 -26.48
CA SER A 7 -34.63 44.04 -27.89
C SER A 7 -34.23 45.52 -28.09
N HIS A 8 -33.51 45.81 -29.19
CA HIS A 8 -33.10 47.10 -29.81
C HIS A 8 -31.65 47.54 -29.52
N GLN A 9 -30.72 47.75 -30.47
CA GLN A 9 -30.68 48.24 -31.89
C GLN A 9 -30.21 49.70 -32.01
N ASP A 10 -28.99 49.88 -32.54
CA ASP A 10 -28.62 50.56 -33.81
C ASP A 10 -27.12 50.26 -34.03
N GLY A 11 -26.59 49.91 -35.22
CA GLY A 11 -26.43 50.71 -36.45
C GLY A 11 -24.98 51.26 -36.50
N THR A 12 -24.14 51.16 -37.54
CA THR A 12 -24.27 50.67 -38.95
C THR A 12 -22.90 50.25 -39.55
N ASP A 13 -22.96 49.55 -40.69
CA ASP A 13 -22.02 49.53 -41.84
C ASP A 13 -20.50 49.16 -41.79
N THR A 14 -20.25 47.92 -42.22
CA THR A 14 -19.45 47.46 -43.40
C THR A 14 -17.95 47.80 -43.66
N VAL A 15 -17.34 46.89 -44.44
CA VAL A 15 -16.04 46.91 -45.17
C VAL A 15 -14.77 46.42 -44.44
N ARG A 16 -14.29 45.23 -44.85
CA ARG A 16 -12.90 44.77 -44.65
C ARG A 16 -12.02 45.13 -45.87
N PRO A 17 -10.74 45.45 -45.66
CA PRO A 17 -9.67 45.13 -46.61
C PRO A 17 -8.60 44.19 -46.01
N ALA A 18 -7.68 43.73 -46.87
CA ALA A 18 -6.93 42.48 -46.67
C ALA A 18 -5.53 42.62 -46.00
N LYS A 19 -4.96 41.45 -45.67
CA LYS A 19 -3.65 41.20 -45.04
C LYS A 19 -2.51 42.07 -45.57
N LYS A 20 -1.68 42.58 -44.64
CA LYS A 20 -0.23 42.71 -44.83
C LYS A 20 0.50 42.12 -43.61
N LEU A 21 1.39 41.18 -43.86
CA LEU A 21 2.36 40.71 -42.88
C LEU A 21 3.53 41.70 -42.86
N LYS A 22 3.99 42.12 -41.68
CA LYS A 22 5.37 42.58 -41.52
C LYS A 22 5.86 42.32 -40.10
N THR A 23 7.05 41.74 -40.03
CA THR A 23 7.79 41.34 -38.84
C THR A 23 8.42 42.52 -38.13
N THR A 24 8.44 42.47 -36.79
CA THR A 24 9.55 42.89 -35.92
C THR A 24 9.37 42.26 -34.55
N ALA A 25 10.47 41.90 -33.89
CA ALA A 25 10.46 41.19 -32.61
C ALA A 25 10.95 42.08 -31.46
N ALA A 26 10.22 42.02 -30.36
CA ALA A 26 10.60 42.27 -28.95
C ALA A 26 9.47 41.56 -28.17
N GLN A 27 9.71 40.49 -27.41
CA GLN A 27 10.27 40.55 -26.05
C GLN A 27 9.55 41.59 -25.18
N ASP A 28 8.44 41.15 -24.59
CA ASP A 28 7.98 41.57 -23.26
C ASP A 28 7.73 40.27 -22.46
N GLU A 29 7.91 40.36 -21.15
CA GLU A 29 7.99 39.23 -20.23
C GLU A 29 6.61 38.92 -19.61
N ASP A 30 6.02 37.77 -19.94
CA ASP A 30 4.84 37.27 -19.22
C ASP A 30 5.30 36.51 -17.96
N GLU A 31 5.40 37.23 -16.83
CA GLU A 31 5.26 36.61 -15.50
C GLU A 31 3.83 36.08 -15.36
N ASP A 32 3.58 34.80 -15.67
CA ASP A 32 2.30 34.20 -15.29
C ASP A 32 2.31 32.67 -15.09
N SER A 33 1.54 32.25 -14.08
CA SER A 33 1.21 30.87 -13.69
C SER A 33 2.33 29.93 -13.20
N GLU A 34 2.31 29.63 -11.89
CA GLU A 34 2.68 28.29 -11.42
C GLU A 34 1.82 27.23 -12.14
N PRO A 35 2.38 26.08 -12.56
CA PRO A 35 1.59 25.03 -13.18
C PRO A 35 0.65 24.41 -12.16
N THR A 36 -0.65 24.69 -12.33
CA THR A 36 -1.78 24.07 -11.63
C THR A 36 -1.54 22.58 -11.38
N THR A 37 -1.74 22.14 -10.13
CA THR A 37 -1.68 20.74 -9.65
C THR A 37 -1.91 19.72 -10.77
N ALA A 38 -0.81 19.20 -11.33
CA ALA A 38 -0.89 18.22 -12.40
C ALA A 38 -1.53 16.94 -11.85
N ILE A 39 -2.68 16.55 -12.40
CA ILE A 39 -3.32 15.28 -12.04
C ILE A 39 -2.31 14.17 -12.38
N PRO A 40 -1.88 13.35 -11.40
CA PRO A 40 -0.87 12.32 -11.66
C PRO A 40 -1.37 11.35 -12.72
N SER A 41 -0.50 10.98 -13.66
CA SER A 41 -0.84 10.02 -14.71
C SER A 41 -1.11 8.65 -14.08
N HIS A 42 -2.25 8.04 -14.43
CA HIS A 42 -2.57 6.68 -14.01
C HIS A 42 -1.39 5.73 -14.28
N PRO A 43 -1.01 4.81 -13.36
CA PRO A 43 0.22 4.00 -13.50
C PRO A 43 0.31 3.20 -14.81
N LEU A 44 -0.82 2.74 -15.33
CA LEU A 44 -0.91 2.04 -16.62
C LEU A 44 -1.08 2.95 -17.86
N GLY A 45 -0.91 4.27 -17.72
CA GLY A 45 -1.11 5.25 -18.78
C GLY A 45 -2.57 5.43 -19.24
N ILE A 46 -3.53 4.89 -18.49
CA ILE A 46 -4.97 5.01 -18.77
C ILE A 46 -5.38 6.48 -18.61
N LYS A 47 -6.25 6.95 -19.50
CA LYS A 47 -6.75 8.33 -19.49
C LYS A 47 -8.26 8.34 -19.23
N PRO A 48 -8.80 9.40 -18.61
CA PRO A 48 -10.25 9.58 -18.46
C PRO A 48 -11.00 9.40 -19.78
N ALA A 49 -12.25 8.92 -19.74
CA ALA A 49 -13.04 8.60 -20.93
C ALA A 49 -13.17 9.78 -21.91
N GLY A 50 -13.15 11.03 -21.42
CA GLY A 50 -13.16 12.24 -22.26
C GLY A 50 -11.96 12.36 -23.22
N ASN A 51 -10.82 11.72 -22.93
CA ASN A 51 -9.68 11.70 -23.85
C ASN A 51 -9.96 10.89 -25.12
N ALA A 52 -10.99 10.03 -25.15
CA ALA A 52 -11.36 9.26 -26.33
C ALA A 52 -11.76 10.14 -27.54
N PHE A 53 -12.27 11.36 -27.30
CA PHE A 53 -12.64 12.30 -28.38
C PHE A 53 -11.46 12.82 -29.20
N ILE A 54 -10.24 12.79 -28.63
CA ILE A 54 -9.01 13.29 -29.26
C ILE A 54 -7.95 12.18 -29.48
N ALA A 55 -8.22 10.96 -29.00
CA ALA A 55 -7.29 9.85 -29.10
C ALA A 55 -7.30 9.24 -30.51
N THR A 56 -6.11 9.12 -31.13
CA THR A 56 -5.93 8.47 -32.44
C THR A 56 -5.96 6.93 -32.36
N LYS A 57 -5.84 6.37 -31.14
CA LYS A 57 -5.87 4.93 -30.85
C LYS A 57 -6.58 4.71 -29.51
N ASN A 58 -7.45 3.70 -29.45
CA ASN A 58 -8.04 3.21 -28.20
C ASN A 58 -7.50 1.81 -27.89
N LEU A 59 -6.92 1.63 -26.69
CA LEU A 59 -6.35 0.36 -26.25
C LEU A 59 -7.38 -0.78 -26.23
N LYS A 60 -8.65 -0.46 -25.95
CA LYS A 60 -9.76 -1.41 -25.85
C LYS A 60 -9.89 -2.32 -27.08
N HIS A 61 -9.54 -1.86 -28.28
CA HIS A 61 -9.56 -2.69 -29.50
C HIS A 61 -8.65 -3.93 -29.41
N ALA A 62 -7.63 -3.94 -28.54
CA ALA A 62 -6.79 -5.10 -28.27
C ALA A 62 -7.53 -6.23 -27.50
N ALA A 63 -8.72 -5.97 -26.92
CA ALA A 63 -9.56 -6.99 -26.28
C ALA A 63 -10.38 -7.84 -27.29
N GLY A 64 -10.14 -7.69 -28.60
CA GLY A 64 -10.80 -8.48 -29.63
C GLY A 64 -12.32 -8.32 -29.61
N SER A 65 -13.06 -9.43 -29.58
CA SER A 65 -14.54 -9.40 -29.56
C SER A 65 -15.13 -8.70 -28.33
N LEU A 66 -14.45 -8.72 -27.18
CA LEU A 66 -14.90 -8.02 -25.96
C LEU A 66 -14.88 -6.51 -26.13
N SER A 67 -14.06 -5.96 -27.04
CA SER A 67 -14.01 -4.51 -27.32
C SER A 67 -15.33 -3.91 -27.83
N LYS A 68 -16.29 -4.75 -28.21
CA LYS A 68 -17.64 -4.37 -28.66
C LYS A 68 -18.61 -4.08 -27.52
N LEU A 69 -18.33 -4.57 -26.31
CA LEU A 69 -19.15 -4.34 -25.12
C LEU A 69 -18.82 -2.97 -24.51
N PRO A 70 -19.76 -2.27 -23.83
CA PRO A 70 -19.45 -1.15 -22.94
C PRO A 70 -18.43 -1.53 -21.86
N ASP A 71 -17.67 -0.56 -21.34
CA ASP A 71 -16.62 -0.82 -20.34
C ASP A 71 -17.21 -1.41 -19.06
N GLU A 72 -18.39 -0.92 -18.67
CA GLU A 72 -19.17 -1.35 -17.52
C GLU A 72 -19.61 -2.81 -17.65
N LEU A 73 -20.04 -3.24 -18.85
CA LEU A 73 -20.38 -4.65 -19.10
C LEU A 73 -19.16 -5.55 -19.12
N ILE A 74 -17.97 -5.04 -19.48
CA ILE A 74 -16.73 -5.82 -19.37
C ILE A 74 -16.42 -6.06 -17.89
N VAL A 75 -16.44 -5.00 -17.05
CA VAL A 75 -16.19 -5.12 -15.60
C VAL A 75 -17.21 -6.07 -14.95
N GLN A 76 -18.50 -5.92 -15.22
CA GLN A 76 -19.55 -6.82 -14.71
C GLN A 76 -19.35 -8.28 -15.15
N LEU A 77 -18.83 -8.54 -16.35
CA LEU A 77 -18.51 -9.91 -16.77
C LEU A 77 -17.27 -10.47 -16.06
N LEU A 78 -16.31 -9.61 -15.69
CA LEU A 78 -15.13 -10.01 -14.92
C LEU A 78 -15.49 -10.36 -13.46
N GLU A 79 -16.52 -9.75 -12.88
CA GLU A 79 -17.00 -10.07 -11.52
C GLU A 79 -17.47 -11.53 -11.36
N TYR A 80 -17.82 -12.22 -12.46
CA TYR A 80 -18.18 -13.65 -12.44
C TYR A 80 -16.97 -14.59 -12.52
N LEU A 81 -15.76 -14.08 -12.73
CA LEU A 81 -14.54 -14.87 -12.85
C LEU A 81 -13.82 -14.97 -11.50
N ASN A 82 -13.28 -16.14 -11.19
CA ASN A 82 -12.44 -16.30 -10.01
C ASN A 82 -11.05 -15.69 -10.21
N VAL A 83 -10.29 -15.52 -9.12
CA VAL A 83 -8.96 -14.90 -9.14
C VAL A 83 -8.00 -15.54 -10.15
N SER A 84 -8.01 -16.87 -10.30
CA SER A 84 -7.13 -17.58 -11.24
C SER A 84 -7.51 -17.33 -12.70
N GLU A 85 -8.82 -17.27 -12.98
CA GLU A 85 -9.36 -16.91 -14.30
C GLU A 85 -9.04 -15.46 -14.66
N LEU A 86 -9.16 -14.53 -13.70
CA LEU A 86 -8.81 -13.12 -13.88
C LEU A 86 -7.32 -12.93 -14.15
N LEU A 87 -6.44 -13.59 -13.38
CA LEU A 87 -5.00 -13.57 -13.62
C LEU A 87 -4.65 -14.12 -15.00
N THR A 88 -5.24 -15.27 -15.39
CA THR A 88 -5.06 -15.87 -16.72
C THR A 88 -5.53 -14.92 -17.83
N LEU A 89 -6.70 -14.30 -17.67
CA LEU A 89 -7.27 -13.38 -18.65
C LEU A 89 -6.45 -12.08 -18.77
N SER A 90 -5.90 -11.58 -17.65
CA SER A 90 -5.03 -10.40 -17.62
C SER A 90 -3.80 -10.57 -18.52
N GLY A 91 -3.26 -11.80 -18.61
CA GLY A 91 -2.10 -12.13 -19.44
C GLY A 91 -2.38 -12.17 -20.95
N THR A 92 -3.65 -12.12 -21.37
CA THR A 92 -4.01 -12.30 -22.80
C THR A 92 -3.79 -11.04 -23.66
N CYS A 93 -4.03 -9.84 -23.12
CA CYS A 93 -3.68 -8.59 -23.80
C CYS A 93 -3.65 -7.38 -22.84
N LYS A 94 -2.96 -6.30 -23.25
CA LYS A 94 -2.84 -5.06 -22.47
C LYS A 94 -4.18 -4.39 -22.10
N ALA A 95 -5.23 -4.58 -22.90
CA ALA A 95 -6.56 -4.05 -22.59
C ALA A 95 -7.23 -4.83 -21.46
N LEU A 96 -7.19 -6.17 -21.52
CA LEU A 96 -7.75 -7.02 -20.49
C LEU A 96 -6.94 -6.94 -19.21
N TYR A 97 -5.61 -6.82 -19.30
CA TYR A 97 -4.75 -6.46 -18.17
C TYR A 97 -5.22 -5.20 -17.43
N ALA A 98 -5.61 -4.15 -18.17
CA ALA A 98 -6.16 -2.93 -17.58
C ALA A 98 -7.53 -3.17 -16.92
N PHE A 99 -8.48 -3.83 -17.61
CA PHE A 99 -9.80 -4.11 -17.03
C PHE A 99 -9.75 -5.01 -15.79
N THR A 100 -8.90 -6.05 -15.79
CA THR A 100 -8.68 -6.92 -14.62
C THR A 100 -7.98 -6.23 -13.45
N ARG A 101 -7.57 -4.96 -13.61
CA ARG A 101 -6.97 -4.14 -12.56
C ARG A 101 -7.83 -2.94 -12.16
N ALA A 102 -9.09 -2.87 -12.62
CA ALA A 102 -10.05 -1.90 -12.11
C ALA A 102 -10.35 -2.17 -10.62
N GLU A 103 -10.38 -1.11 -9.81
CA GLU A 103 -10.53 -1.24 -8.34
C GLU A 103 -11.92 -1.77 -7.95
N GLU A 104 -12.99 -1.31 -8.62
CA GLU A 104 -14.37 -1.76 -8.40
C GLU A 104 -14.54 -3.29 -8.53
N LEU A 105 -13.82 -3.92 -9.47
CA LEU A 105 -13.84 -5.37 -9.66
C LEU A 105 -13.35 -6.10 -8.39
N TRP A 106 -12.24 -5.66 -7.82
CA TRP A 106 -11.63 -6.29 -6.65
C TRP A 106 -12.38 -5.96 -5.35
N LYS A 107 -12.98 -4.76 -5.28
CA LYS A 107 -13.90 -4.36 -4.21
C LYS A 107 -15.12 -5.29 -4.13
N ALA A 108 -15.75 -5.56 -5.27
CA ALA A 108 -16.86 -6.51 -5.36
C ALA A 108 -16.43 -7.93 -4.96
N LEU A 109 -15.32 -8.42 -5.50
CA LEU A 109 -14.85 -9.81 -5.32
C LEU A 109 -14.33 -10.17 -3.92
N PHE A 110 -13.73 -9.22 -3.18
CA PHE A 110 -13.11 -9.54 -1.90
C PHE A 110 -13.94 -9.16 -0.69
N ILE A 111 -14.34 -7.90 -0.59
CA ILE A 111 -14.96 -7.37 0.63
C ILE A 111 -16.47 -7.19 0.51
N GLY A 112 -17.01 -7.07 -0.71
CA GLY A 112 -18.45 -6.90 -0.94
C GLY A 112 -19.27 -8.06 -0.36
N GLU A 113 -18.69 -9.26 -0.39
CA GLU A 113 -19.26 -10.49 0.20
C GLU A 113 -19.12 -10.58 1.73
N TRP A 114 -18.22 -9.82 2.38
CA TRP A 114 -17.98 -9.94 3.82
C TRP A 114 -19.17 -9.40 4.65
N PRO A 115 -19.75 -10.20 5.56
CA PRO A 115 -20.78 -9.70 6.48
C PRO A 115 -20.38 -8.46 7.27
N VAL A 116 -19.13 -8.35 7.73
CA VAL A 116 -18.65 -7.14 8.44
C VAL A 116 -18.68 -5.89 7.55
N TYR A 117 -18.41 -6.01 6.25
CA TYR A 117 -18.42 -4.84 5.35
C TYR A 117 -19.82 -4.25 5.20
N GLN A 118 -20.85 -5.10 5.25
CA GLN A 118 -22.26 -4.69 5.19
C GLN A 118 -22.78 -4.21 6.57
N GLN A 119 -22.31 -4.82 7.66
CA GLN A 119 -22.89 -4.64 9.00
C GLN A 119 -22.20 -3.59 9.86
N TRP A 120 -20.89 -3.37 9.69
CA TRP A 120 -20.13 -2.54 10.62
C TRP A 120 -20.25 -1.04 10.31
N SER A 121 -20.47 -0.28 11.38
CA SER A 121 -20.17 1.15 11.52
C SER A 121 -19.78 1.38 12.97
N THR A 122 -19.27 2.55 13.32
CA THR A 122 -18.99 2.91 14.72
C THR A 122 -20.24 2.74 15.60
N GLU A 123 -21.41 3.12 15.09
CA GLU A 123 -22.70 3.07 15.78
C GLU A 123 -23.21 1.64 15.94
N ALA A 124 -23.06 0.80 14.90
CA ALA A 124 -23.43 -0.61 14.95
C ALA A 124 -22.54 -1.39 15.94
N LEU A 125 -21.23 -1.16 15.88
CA LEU A 125 -20.26 -1.74 16.82
C LEU A 125 -20.54 -1.28 18.25
N LEU A 126 -20.80 0.02 18.47
CA LEU A 126 -21.16 0.57 19.77
C LEU A 126 -22.46 -0.05 20.33
N THR A 127 -23.45 -0.27 19.48
CA THR A 127 -24.74 -0.86 19.87
C THR A 127 -24.59 -2.32 20.32
N GLN A 128 -23.73 -3.10 19.65
CA GLN A 128 -23.57 -4.53 19.92
C GLN A 128 -22.47 -4.85 20.95
N TYR A 129 -21.42 -4.03 21.03
CA TYR A 129 -20.19 -4.30 21.79
C TYR A 129 -19.77 -3.14 22.70
N GLY A 130 -20.67 -2.21 23.03
CA GLY A 130 -20.37 -0.99 23.79
C GLY A 130 -19.69 -1.22 25.15
N ASP A 131 -19.97 -2.34 25.82
CA ASP A 131 -19.35 -2.73 27.10
C ASP A 131 -18.08 -3.60 26.93
N THR A 132 -17.78 -4.08 25.72
CA THR A 132 -16.61 -4.90 25.43
C THR A 132 -15.33 -4.05 25.48
N CYS A 133 -14.32 -4.50 26.22
CA CYS A 133 -13.04 -3.79 26.34
C CYS A 133 -12.10 -4.09 25.17
N PHE A 134 -11.69 -3.03 24.46
CA PHE A 134 -10.71 -3.08 23.38
C PHE A 134 -9.43 -2.31 23.74
N ARG A 135 -8.31 -2.76 23.18
CA ARG A 135 -7.00 -2.15 23.24
C ARG A 135 -6.96 -0.90 22.37
N ALA A 136 -6.73 0.25 22.98
CA ALA A 136 -6.37 1.50 22.31
C ALA A 136 -5.00 1.93 22.80
N GLU A 137 -3.98 1.75 21.95
CA GLU A 137 -2.56 1.91 22.29
C GLU A 137 -2.18 1.27 23.64
N ALA A 138 -1.98 2.08 24.68
CA ALA A 138 -1.55 1.62 26.00
C ALA A 138 -2.70 1.18 26.95
N VAL A 139 -3.97 1.43 26.60
CA VAL A 139 -5.13 1.22 27.50
C VAL A 139 -6.13 0.19 26.96
N ASP A 140 -6.82 -0.52 27.87
CA ASP A 140 -8.00 -1.33 27.54
C ASP A 140 -9.25 -0.61 28.03
N TRP A 141 -10.12 -0.17 27.12
CA TRP A 141 -11.35 0.57 27.45
C TRP A 141 -12.60 -0.08 26.84
N PRO A 142 -13.76 -0.03 27.54
CA PRO A 142 -15.05 -0.33 26.93
C PRO A 142 -15.25 0.50 25.65
N LEU A 143 -15.75 -0.11 24.57
CA LEU A 143 -15.92 0.57 23.28
C LEU A 143 -16.70 1.88 23.40
N LYS A 144 -17.71 1.95 24.27
CA LYS A 144 -18.47 3.18 24.54
C LYS A 144 -17.60 4.34 25.05
N THR A 145 -16.62 4.05 25.90
CA THR A 145 -15.68 5.04 26.44
C THR A 145 -14.70 5.48 25.37
N TYR A 146 -14.21 4.54 24.54
CA TYR A 146 -13.35 4.89 23.40
C TYR A 146 -14.08 5.75 22.36
N VAL A 147 -15.33 5.42 22.01
CA VAL A 147 -16.13 6.20 21.05
C VAL A 147 -16.51 7.58 21.61
N GLU A 148 -16.80 7.69 22.92
CA GLU A 148 -17.01 8.98 23.59
C GLU A 148 -15.74 9.85 23.55
N TYR A 149 -14.57 9.28 23.82
CA TYR A 149 -13.28 9.96 23.64
C TYR A 149 -13.08 10.40 22.18
N MET A 150 -13.24 9.48 21.23
CA MET A 150 -13.03 9.70 19.79
C MET A 150 -13.86 10.87 19.26
N ASN A 151 -15.13 10.98 19.68
CA ASN A 151 -16.06 12.01 19.21
C ASN A 151 -15.85 13.38 19.87
N ASN A 152 -15.09 13.46 20.98
CA ASN A 152 -14.87 14.70 21.73
C ASN A 152 -13.41 15.15 21.79
N SER A 153 -12.46 14.32 21.34
CA SER A 153 -11.03 14.63 21.33
C SER A 153 -10.67 15.74 20.34
N ARG A 154 -9.70 16.57 20.74
CA ARG A 154 -9.01 17.54 19.89
C ARG A 154 -7.50 17.32 19.89
N ASP A 155 -7.08 16.11 20.22
CA ASP A 155 -5.66 15.77 20.33
C ASP A 155 -5.01 15.83 18.94
N GLU A 156 -3.72 16.18 18.94
CA GLU A 156 -2.87 16.20 17.74
C GLU A 156 -2.70 14.78 17.19
N SER A 157 -2.38 13.83 18.08
CA SER A 157 -2.31 12.39 17.82
C SER A 157 -3.32 11.69 18.74
N PRO A 158 -4.58 11.50 18.32
CA PRO A 158 -5.59 10.85 19.14
C PRO A 158 -5.34 9.35 19.30
N LEU A 159 -5.73 8.78 20.45
CA LEU A 159 -5.59 7.35 20.76
C LEU A 159 -6.20 6.48 19.66
N TYR A 160 -5.46 5.48 19.22
CA TYR A 160 -5.84 4.57 18.14
C TYR A 160 -6.24 3.18 18.68
N LEU A 161 -7.48 2.74 18.43
CA LEU A 161 -7.93 1.38 18.78
C LEU A 161 -7.29 0.39 17.81
N PHE A 162 -6.53 -0.55 18.35
CA PHE A 162 -5.73 -1.52 17.60
C PHE A 162 -5.66 -2.83 18.42
N ASP A 163 -6.59 -3.76 18.17
CA ASP A 163 -6.83 -4.92 19.03
C ASP A 163 -6.69 -6.25 18.28
N CYS A 164 -5.75 -7.10 18.71
CA CYS A 164 -5.50 -8.41 18.11
C CYS A 164 -6.55 -9.48 18.47
N ALA A 165 -7.15 -9.35 19.66
CA ALA A 165 -8.08 -10.32 20.23
C ALA A 165 -9.56 -9.96 19.97
N PHE A 166 -9.81 -9.03 19.03
CA PHE A 166 -11.14 -8.51 18.74
C PHE A 166 -12.12 -9.62 18.34
N ALA A 167 -11.66 -10.60 17.55
CA ALA A 167 -12.51 -11.67 17.04
C ALA A 167 -13.03 -12.56 18.18
N GLU A 168 -12.15 -12.91 19.13
CA GLU A 168 -12.46 -13.68 20.32
C GLU A 168 -13.39 -12.88 21.25
N LYS A 169 -13.06 -11.60 21.51
CA LYS A 169 -13.86 -10.67 22.32
C LYS A 169 -15.27 -10.44 21.78
N MET A 170 -15.43 -10.46 20.46
CA MET A 170 -16.69 -10.26 19.75
C MET A 170 -17.39 -11.58 19.36
N SER A 171 -16.79 -12.74 19.71
CA SER A 171 -17.26 -14.09 19.33
C SER A 171 -17.44 -14.31 17.83
N LEU A 172 -16.59 -13.68 17.00
CA LEU A 172 -16.64 -13.76 15.54
C LEU A 172 -16.01 -15.05 15.02
N LYS A 173 -16.59 -15.56 13.92
CA LYS A 173 -15.98 -16.58 13.07
C LYS A 173 -15.24 -15.92 11.92
N VAL A 174 -14.09 -16.46 11.53
CA VAL A 174 -13.21 -15.88 10.49
C VAL A 174 -12.65 -17.01 9.64
N GLY A 175 -12.69 -16.82 8.32
CA GLY A 175 -12.24 -17.80 7.33
C GLY A 175 -13.38 -18.29 6.44
N LYS A 176 -13.12 -18.44 5.12
CA LYS A 176 -14.16 -18.64 4.09
C LYS A 176 -14.95 -19.95 4.21
N HIS A 177 -14.47 -20.89 5.03
CA HIS A 177 -15.09 -22.19 5.27
C HIS A 177 -15.81 -22.30 6.62
N GLU A 178 -15.77 -21.27 7.47
CA GLU A 178 -16.55 -21.24 8.72
C GLU A 178 -18.02 -20.92 8.42
N GLU A 179 -18.94 -21.64 9.06
CA GLU A 179 -20.36 -21.31 9.02
C GLU A 179 -20.59 -19.95 9.72
N HIS A 180 -21.31 -19.04 9.04
CA HIS A 180 -21.51 -17.65 9.48
C HIS A 180 -20.21 -16.86 9.73
N ALA A 181 -19.16 -17.09 8.93
CA ALA A 181 -17.95 -16.28 8.92
C ALA A 181 -18.25 -14.77 8.78
N ALA A 182 -17.66 -13.96 9.66
CA ALA A 182 -17.77 -12.51 9.64
C ALA A 182 -16.96 -11.88 8.49
N TYR A 183 -15.77 -12.42 8.23
CA TYR A 183 -14.92 -12.11 7.08
C TYR A 183 -13.94 -13.27 6.80
N TRP A 184 -13.12 -13.15 5.76
CA TRP A 184 -12.05 -14.10 5.40
C TRP A 184 -10.93 -13.39 4.63
N GLU A 185 -9.77 -14.02 4.49
CA GLU A 185 -8.61 -13.46 3.82
C GLU A 185 -8.86 -13.24 2.30
N PRO A 186 -8.41 -12.11 1.71
CA PRO A 186 -8.51 -11.87 0.27
C PRO A 186 -7.69 -12.90 -0.53
N GLN A 187 -8.36 -13.70 -1.35
CA GLN A 187 -7.77 -14.90 -1.97
C GLN A 187 -6.67 -14.61 -3.01
N CYS A 188 -6.51 -13.35 -3.46
CA CYS A 188 -5.41 -12.93 -4.35
C CYS A 188 -4.03 -12.97 -3.71
N PHE A 189 -3.96 -12.90 -2.37
CA PHE A 189 -2.69 -12.96 -1.65
C PHE A 189 -2.15 -14.38 -1.48
N GLY A 190 -2.96 -15.39 -1.84
CA GLY A 190 -2.64 -16.79 -1.72
C GLY A 190 -2.80 -17.30 -0.29
N GLU A 191 -2.09 -18.39 0.00
CA GLU A 191 -2.08 -19.08 1.29
C GLU A 191 -1.13 -18.37 2.28
N ASP A 192 -1.60 -18.14 3.50
CA ASP A 192 -0.78 -17.69 4.63
C ASP A 192 -0.04 -18.88 5.24
N LEU A 193 1.28 -18.98 5.03
CA LEU A 193 2.07 -20.09 5.57
C LEU A 193 2.16 -20.10 7.10
N PHE A 194 1.90 -18.99 7.80
CA PHE A 194 1.84 -19.00 9.28
C PHE A 194 0.58 -19.69 9.83
N THR A 195 -0.41 -20.05 9.00
CA THR A 195 -1.51 -20.93 9.42
C THR A 195 -1.02 -22.30 9.93
N MET A 196 0.12 -22.80 9.43
CA MET A 196 0.73 -24.08 9.84
C MET A 196 1.16 -24.11 11.32
N LEU A 197 1.28 -22.93 11.96
CA LEU A 197 1.59 -22.81 13.39
C LEU A 197 0.37 -23.05 14.30
N GLY A 198 -0.85 -23.04 13.75
CA GLY A 198 -2.09 -23.21 14.51
C GLY A 198 -2.20 -22.19 15.66
N ASP A 199 -2.57 -22.66 16.86
CA ASP A 199 -2.68 -21.83 18.06
C ASP A 199 -1.34 -21.23 18.55
N GLN A 200 -0.20 -21.66 17.99
CA GLN A 200 1.12 -21.11 18.29
C GLN A 200 1.56 -20.04 17.26
N ARG A 201 0.69 -19.65 16.31
CA ARG A 201 0.95 -18.53 15.40
C ARG A 201 1.11 -17.22 16.18
N PRO A 202 1.88 -16.24 15.66
CA PRO A 202 1.90 -14.91 16.24
C PRO A 202 0.56 -14.19 16.01
N ASP A 203 0.30 -13.17 16.83
CA ASP A 203 -0.73 -12.16 16.56
C ASP A 203 -0.64 -11.69 15.11
N SER A 204 -1.78 -11.70 14.42
CA SER A 204 -1.79 -11.60 12.96
C SER A 204 -3.00 -10.90 12.37
N ARG A 205 -4.01 -10.56 13.15
CA ARG A 205 -5.19 -9.80 12.71
C ARG A 205 -5.52 -8.73 13.73
N TRP A 206 -5.96 -7.57 13.30
CA TRP A 206 -6.37 -6.50 14.22
C TRP A 206 -7.63 -5.79 13.74
N LEU A 207 -8.52 -5.49 14.68
CA LEU A 207 -9.55 -4.47 14.50
C LEU A 207 -8.90 -3.11 14.73
N ILE A 208 -9.13 -2.21 13.77
CA ILE A 208 -8.65 -0.85 13.80
C ILE A 208 -9.84 0.10 13.83
N VAL A 209 -9.92 0.97 14.83
CA VAL A 209 -10.89 2.08 14.88
C VAL A 209 -10.16 3.36 15.31
N GLY A 210 -10.47 4.50 14.69
CA GLY A 210 -9.92 5.77 15.13
C GLY A 210 -10.52 7.01 14.46
N PRO A 211 -10.39 8.19 15.10
CA PRO A 211 -10.80 9.47 14.52
C PRO A 211 -9.83 9.92 13.43
N GLU A 212 -10.19 10.98 12.73
CA GLU A 212 -9.25 11.79 11.97
C GLU A 212 -8.00 12.14 12.79
N ARG A 213 -6.84 12.20 12.13
CA ARG A 213 -5.49 12.44 12.71
C ARG A 213 -4.85 11.28 13.46
N SER A 214 -5.61 10.26 13.88
CA SER A 214 -5.02 9.03 14.44
C SER A 214 -4.41 8.15 13.33
N GLY A 215 -3.52 7.22 13.69
CA GLY A 215 -2.84 6.36 12.71
C GLY A 215 -1.61 5.67 13.28
N SER A 216 -0.70 5.26 12.39
CA SER A 216 0.60 4.66 12.75
C SER A 216 1.74 5.43 12.12
N THR A 217 2.79 5.73 12.89
CA THR A 217 4.06 6.29 12.41
C THR A 217 4.83 5.29 11.53
N PHE A 218 6.00 5.68 11.00
CA PHE A 218 6.79 4.80 10.14
C PHE A 218 7.25 3.52 10.85
N HIS A 219 6.81 2.39 10.32
CA HIS A 219 7.22 1.07 10.78
C HIS A 219 7.34 0.09 9.61
N LYS A 220 7.79 -1.13 9.91
CA LYS A 220 7.73 -2.31 9.06
C LYS A 220 6.92 -3.37 9.79
N ASP A 221 6.22 -4.21 9.04
CA ASP A 221 5.55 -5.37 9.62
C ASP A 221 6.55 -6.32 10.30
N PRO A 222 6.20 -6.89 11.47
CA PRO A 222 7.07 -7.80 12.20
C PRO A 222 7.28 -9.11 11.44
N ASN A 223 8.31 -9.85 11.85
CA ASN A 223 8.62 -11.20 11.37
C ASN A 223 8.83 -11.30 9.84
N ALA A 224 9.11 -10.18 9.17
CA ALA A 224 9.17 -10.02 7.72
C ALA A 224 7.90 -10.46 6.95
N THR A 225 6.74 -10.47 7.61
CA THR A 225 5.43 -10.74 6.97
C THR A 225 5.05 -9.68 5.94
N SER A 226 4.15 -10.01 4.99
CA SER A 226 3.35 -9.01 4.28
C SER A 226 2.07 -8.75 5.07
N ALA A 227 1.36 -7.66 4.78
CA ALA A 227 0.04 -7.40 5.34
C ALA A 227 -0.98 -6.96 4.28
N TRP A 228 -2.26 -7.06 4.62
CA TRP A 228 -3.33 -6.37 3.90
C TRP A 228 -4.17 -5.56 4.90
N ASN A 229 -4.69 -4.40 4.46
CA ASN A 229 -5.52 -3.50 5.26
C ASN A 229 -6.80 -3.14 4.47
N ALA A 230 -7.95 -3.61 4.95
CA ALA A 230 -9.26 -3.36 4.36
C ALA A 230 -9.97 -2.22 5.10
N VAL A 231 -10.25 -1.12 4.41
CA VAL A 231 -10.98 0.02 4.97
C VAL A 231 -12.48 -0.27 4.91
N ILE A 232 -13.06 -0.68 6.05
CA ILE A 232 -14.50 -0.99 6.14
C ILE A 232 -15.33 0.29 6.14
N ARG A 233 -14.88 1.33 6.86
CA ARG A 233 -15.46 2.68 6.86
C ARG A 233 -14.39 3.77 6.88
N GLY A 234 -14.70 4.92 6.30
CA GLY A 234 -13.84 6.10 6.31
C GLY A 234 -12.74 6.06 5.25
N ALA A 235 -11.57 6.62 5.53
CA ALA A 235 -10.45 6.68 4.58
C ALA A 235 -9.10 6.83 5.29
N LYS A 236 -8.05 6.27 4.68
CA LYS A 236 -6.68 6.29 5.19
C LYS A 236 -5.73 6.85 4.14
N TYR A 237 -4.97 7.88 4.47
CA TYR A 237 -3.77 8.26 3.72
C TYR A 237 -2.63 7.31 4.07
N TRP A 238 -1.88 6.89 3.06
CA TRP A 238 -0.71 6.02 3.18
C TRP A 238 0.47 6.65 2.46
N ILE A 239 1.66 6.49 3.05
CA ILE A 239 2.94 6.76 2.38
C ILE A 239 3.93 5.65 2.74
N MET A 240 4.61 5.12 1.72
CA MET A 240 5.36 3.88 1.78
C MET A 240 6.67 3.95 1.02
N PHE A 241 7.69 3.25 1.50
CA PHE A 241 9.00 3.14 0.89
C PHE A 241 9.50 1.69 0.86
N PRO A 242 10.03 1.20 -0.28
CA PRO A 242 10.75 -0.07 -0.30
C PRO A 242 11.98 0.01 0.59
N SER A 243 12.29 -1.06 1.33
CA SER A 243 13.53 -1.14 2.12
C SER A 243 14.46 -2.22 1.60
N SER A 244 15.74 -1.87 1.50
CA SER A 244 16.85 -2.79 1.24
C SER A 244 18.08 -2.32 2.02
N SER A 245 19.18 -3.08 1.98
CA SER A 245 20.47 -2.64 2.52
C SER A 245 21.15 -1.54 1.68
N SER A 246 20.58 -1.16 0.53
CA SER A 246 21.12 -0.16 -0.40
C SER A 246 20.21 1.06 -0.58
N LEU A 247 19.11 1.13 0.16
CA LEU A 247 18.18 2.25 0.16
C LEU A 247 18.15 2.87 1.56
N PRO A 248 18.16 4.21 1.67
CA PRO A 248 18.01 4.86 2.97
C PRO A 248 16.62 4.57 3.56
N PRO A 249 16.46 4.70 4.89
CA PRO A 249 15.14 4.81 5.51
C PRO A 249 14.38 6.06 5.00
N PRO A 250 13.05 6.16 5.24
CA PRO A 250 12.28 7.35 4.90
C PRO A 250 12.86 8.62 5.52
N PRO A 251 12.71 9.81 4.88
CA PRO A 251 13.14 11.07 5.48
C PRO A 251 12.65 11.27 6.92
N GLY A 252 13.53 11.75 7.80
CA GLY A 252 13.28 11.88 9.23
C GLY A 252 13.33 10.58 10.04
N VAL A 253 13.43 9.41 9.42
CA VAL A 253 13.60 8.12 10.10
C VAL A 253 15.08 7.72 10.09
N PHE A 254 15.65 7.47 11.26
CA PHE A 254 17.03 7.02 11.45
C PHE A 254 17.02 5.64 12.09
N VAL A 255 17.98 4.79 11.68
CA VAL A 255 18.01 3.38 12.06
C VAL A 255 19.44 3.00 12.42
N SER A 256 19.62 2.23 13.49
CA SER A 256 20.94 1.68 13.87
C SER A 256 21.47 0.70 12.82
N GLU A 257 22.79 0.44 12.83
CA GLU A 257 23.45 -0.44 11.85
C GLU A 257 22.89 -1.88 11.88
N ASP A 258 22.54 -2.38 13.07
CA ASP A 258 21.90 -3.67 13.31
C ASP A 258 20.36 -3.65 13.16
N GLN A 259 19.77 -2.47 12.92
CA GLN A 259 18.34 -2.21 12.82
C GLN A 259 17.52 -2.57 14.08
N SER A 260 18.15 -2.59 15.26
CA SER A 260 17.46 -2.77 16.54
C SER A 260 16.82 -1.49 17.08
N GLU A 261 17.40 -0.33 16.78
CA GLU A 261 16.89 0.98 17.21
C GLU A 261 16.41 1.79 16.00
N VAL A 262 15.22 2.39 16.13
CA VAL A 262 14.63 3.29 15.14
C VAL A 262 14.26 4.60 15.84
N THR A 263 14.80 5.71 15.34
CA THR A 263 14.44 7.07 15.78
C THR A 263 13.61 7.72 14.68
N SER A 264 12.46 8.29 15.03
CA SER A 264 11.57 9.02 14.13
C SER A 264 10.88 10.14 14.89
N PRO A 265 10.20 11.09 14.22
CA PRO A 265 9.33 12.07 14.87
C PRO A 265 8.31 11.39 15.80
N LEU A 266 7.94 12.09 16.87
CA LEU A 266 7.08 11.56 17.93
C LEU A 266 5.64 11.38 17.48
N SER A 267 5.18 12.19 16.52
CA SER A 267 3.83 12.14 15.97
C SER A 267 3.82 12.11 14.45
N ILE A 268 2.71 11.64 13.89
CA ILE A 268 2.45 11.69 12.44
C ILE A 268 2.39 13.15 11.95
N ALA A 269 1.85 14.07 12.75
CA ALA A 269 1.75 15.47 12.39
C ALA A 269 3.13 16.15 12.37
N GLU A 270 4.01 15.86 13.34
CA GLU A 270 5.40 16.33 13.33
C GLU A 270 6.14 15.83 12.07
N TRP A 271 5.99 14.54 11.73
CA TRP A 271 6.59 13.99 10.51
C TRP A 271 6.04 14.65 9.25
N LEU A 272 4.72 14.83 9.15
CA LEU A 272 4.09 15.45 7.97
C LEU A 272 4.51 16.91 7.78
N LEU A 273 4.66 17.67 8.87
CA LEU A 273 5.11 19.07 8.80
C LEU A 273 6.60 19.20 8.48
N GLY A 274 7.44 18.27 8.97
CA GLY A 274 8.89 18.33 8.80
C GLY A 274 9.41 17.72 7.50
N PHE A 275 8.85 16.58 7.06
CA PHE A 275 9.49 15.68 6.09
C PHE A 275 8.61 15.29 4.89
N HIS A 276 7.31 15.62 4.88
CA HIS A 276 6.40 15.14 3.82
C HIS A 276 6.82 15.59 2.41
N ALA A 277 7.23 16.84 2.24
CA ALA A 277 7.66 17.36 0.94
C ALA A 277 8.93 16.65 0.42
N GLU A 278 9.90 16.38 1.29
CA GLU A 278 11.12 15.63 0.98
C GLU A 278 10.80 14.16 0.65
N ALA A 279 9.91 13.55 1.44
CA ALA A 279 9.45 12.17 1.24
C ALA A 279 8.80 11.99 -0.13
N ARG A 280 7.91 12.89 -0.54
CA ARG A 280 7.27 12.85 -1.88
C ARG A 280 8.25 13.06 -3.03
N ALA A 281 9.36 13.76 -2.80
CA ALA A 281 10.44 13.93 -3.77
C ALA A 281 11.44 12.74 -3.78
N THR A 282 11.38 11.85 -2.79
CA THR A 282 12.31 10.73 -2.65
C THR A 282 11.98 9.60 -3.63
N PRO A 283 12.94 9.12 -4.45
CA PRO A 283 12.72 8.01 -5.38
C PRO A 283 12.18 6.75 -4.71
N GLY A 284 11.13 6.17 -5.28
CA GLY A 284 10.45 5.00 -4.73
C GLY A 284 9.39 5.30 -3.66
N CYS A 285 9.11 6.58 -3.35
CA CYS A 285 7.93 6.96 -2.59
C CYS A 285 6.65 6.48 -3.29
N LEU A 286 5.82 5.71 -2.58
CA LEU A 286 4.45 5.38 -2.97
C LEU A 286 3.51 6.04 -1.97
N GLU A 287 2.59 6.89 -2.44
CA GLU A 287 1.56 7.47 -1.60
C GLU A 287 0.17 7.33 -2.24
N GLY A 288 -0.87 7.40 -1.41
CA GLY A 288 -2.26 7.35 -1.87
C GLY A 288 -3.25 7.48 -0.73
N ILE A 289 -4.53 7.55 -1.10
CA ILE A 289 -5.64 7.40 -0.16
C ILE A 289 -6.29 6.05 -0.46
N CYS A 290 -6.45 5.23 0.57
CA CYS A 290 -7.27 4.03 0.56
C CYS A 290 -8.64 4.43 1.10
N GLU A 291 -9.64 4.48 0.22
CA GLU A 291 -11.01 4.93 0.49
C GLU A 291 -11.90 3.80 1.03
N GLU A 292 -13.15 4.15 1.39
CA GLU A 292 -14.10 3.17 1.93
C GLU A 292 -14.36 2.03 0.94
N GLY A 293 -14.08 0.82 1.40
CA GLY A 293 -14.21 -0.39 0.62
C GLY A 293 -13.03 -0.70 -0.30
N GLU A 294 -11.85 -0.16 -0.01
CA GLU A 294 -10.60 -0.56 -0.66
C GLU A 294 -9.74 -1.43 0.26
N VAL A 295 -8.83 -2.19 -0.34
CA VAL A 295 -7.86 -3.05 0.36
C VAL A 295 -6.46 -2.72 -0.11
N LEU A 296 -5.63 -2.18 0.79
CA LEU A 296 -4.22 -1.96 0.51
C LEU A 296 -3.42 -3.23 0.83
N HIS A 297 -2.49 -3.60 -0.05
CA HIS A 297 -1.47 -4.61 0.22
C HIS A 297 -0.15 -3.95 0.60
N VAL A 298 0.40 -4.34 1.76
CA VAL A 298 1.71 -3.92 2.27
C VAL A 298 2.73 -5.03 2.02
N PRO A 299 3.69 -4.85 1.10
CA PRO A 299 4.67 -5.89 0.82
C PRO A 299 5.70 -6.01 1.95
N SER A 300 6.04 -7.26 2.29
CA SER A 300 7.11 -7.63 3.22
C SER A 300 8.36 -6.75 3.14
N GLY A 301 8.63 -6.02 4.23
CA GLY A 301 9.79 -5.16 4.41
C GLY A 301 9.62 -3.69 4.00
N TYR A 302 8.46 -3.27 3.49
CA TYR A 302 8.19 -1.85 3.21
C TYR A 302 8.05 -1.04 4.50
N TYR A 303 8.74 0.10 4.56
CA TYR A 303 8.42 1.14 5.53
C TYR A 303 7.08 1.77 5.14
N HIS A 304 6.20 1.98 6.11
CA HIS A 304 4.91 2.62 5.85
C HIS A 304 4.42 3.43 7.06
N LEU A 305 3.75 4.55 6.75
CA LEU A 305 3.04 5.43 7.68
C LEU A 305 1.60 5.55 7.22
N VAL A 306 0.66 5.60 8.18
CA VAL A 306 -0.78 5.58 7.95
C VAL A 306 -1.46 6.69 8.74
N LEU A 307 -2.33 7.46 8.10
CA LEU A 307 -3.12 8.53 8.73
C LEU A 307 -4.61 8.36 8.40
N ASN A 308 -5.48 8.32 9.40
CA ASN A 308 -6.92 8.40 9.19
C ASN A 308 -7.30 9.82 8.75
N THR A 309 -7.82 9.95 7.53
CA THR A 309 -8.29 11.24 6.96
C THR A 309 -9.78 11.47 7.19
N LYS A 310 -10.50 10.42 7.62
CA LYS A 310 -11.89 10.41 8.10
C LYS A 310 -11.95 9.51 9.34
N PRO A 311 -12.97 9.59 10.21
CA PRO A 311 -13.17 8.57 11.24
C PRO A 311 -13.34 7.20 10.58
N SER A 312 -12.57 6.21 11.01
CA SER A 312 -12.37 4.97 10.26
C SER A 312 -12.57 3.71 11.08
N VAL A 313 -13.10 2.68 10.42
CA VAL A 313 -13.12 1.28 10.88
C VAL A 313 -12.40 0.45 9.82
N ALA A 314 -11.42 -0.34 10.21
CA ALA A 314 -10.66 -1.18 9.28
C ALA A 314 -10.28 -2.52 9.91
N LEU A 315 -9.99 -3.49 9.04
CA LEU A 315 -9.40 -4.78 9.40
C LEU A 315 -8.04 -4.88 8.74
N THR A 316 -7.02 -5.31 9.48
CA THR A 316 -5.68 -5.57 8.93
C THR A 316 -5.24 -6.96 9.34
N GLN A 317 -4.53 -7.66 8.46
CA GLN A 317 -3.95 -8.96 8.80
C GLN A 317 -2.63 -9.21 8.08
N ASN A 318 -1.69 -9.79 8.83
CA ASN A 318 -0.36 -10.15 8.40
C ASN A 318 -0.33 -11.61 7.99
N PHE A 319 0.42 -11.90 6.93
CA PHE A 319 0.49 -13.22 6.31
C PHE A 319 1.88 -13.48 5.70
N VAL A 320 2.21 -14.75 5.53
CA VAL A 320 3.44 -15.20 4.87
C VAL A 320 3.10 -15.77 3.49
N PRO A 321 3.20 -15.00 2.40
CA PRO A 321 3.06 -15.55 1.06
C PRO A 321 4.27 -16.43 0.69
N ARG A 322 4.04 -17.44 -0.14
CA ARG A 322 5.07 -18.37 -0.62
C ARG A 322 6.32 -17.68 -1.17
N SER A 323 6.14 -16.60 -1.93
CA SER A 323 7.22 -15.78 -2.52
C SER A 323 8.09 -15.02 -1.51
N ARG A 324 7.75 -15.04 -0.21
CA ARG A 324 8.48 -14.38 0.88
C ARG A 324 8.96 -15.34 1.96
N LEU A 325 8.75 -16.65 1.80
CA LEU A 325 9.13 -17.66 2.79
C LEU A 325 10.61 -17.56 3.19
N GLY A 326 11.54 -17.49 2.23
CA GLY A 326 12.97 -17.39 2.54
C GLY A 326 13.37 -16.12 3.29
N ALA A 327 12.61 -15.02 3.15
CA ALA A 327 12.83 -13.79 3.93
C ALA A 327 12.31 -13.91 5.37
N VAL A 328 11.20 -14.62 5.59
CA VAL A 328 10.67 -14.93 6.94
C VAL A 328 11.59 -15.91 7.66
N LEU A 329 12.06 -16.96 6.98
CA LEU A 329 13.05 -17.90 7.53
C LEU A 329 14.36 -17.19 7.91
N GLU A 330 14.85 -16.27 7.07
CA GLU A 330 16.03 -15.44 7.37
C GLU A 330 15.78 -14.56 8.61
N PHE A 331 14.63 -13.89 8.70
CA PHE A 331 14.29 -13.03 9.84
C PHE A 331 14.18 -13.80 11.16
N LEU A 332 13.38 -14.89 11.18
CA LEU A 332 13.15 -15.67 12.40
C LEU A 332 14.45 -16.30 12.94
N ARG A 333 15.38 -16.70 12.05
CA ARG A 333 16.67 -17.31 12.43
C ARG A 333 17.71 -16.28 12.85
N ASP A 334 17.88 -15.22 12.06
CA ASP A 334 19.03 -14.30 12.19
C ASP A 334 18.70 -13.08 13.07
N ARG A 335 17.42 -12.85 13.40
CA ARG A 335 16.97 -11.73 14.25
C ARG A 335 16.00 -12.17 15.37
N PRO A 336 16.31 -13.22 16.17
CA PRO A 336 15.39 -13.74 17.18
C PRO A 336 14.96 -12.68 18.21
N GLY A 337 15.82 -11.71 18.54
CA GLY A 337 15.49 -10.59 19.43
C GLY A 337 14.56 -9.52 18.84
N GLN A 338 14.25 -9.57 17.53
CA GLN A 338 13.29 -8.69 16.85
C GLN A 338 11.98 -9.43 16.49
N VAL A 339 11.84 -10.71 16.86
CA VAL A 339 10.62 -11.50 16.64
C VAL A 339 9.55 -11.10 17.66
N SER A 340 8.31 -10.91 17.21
CA SER A 340 7.21 -10.44 18.06
C SER A 340 5.86 -11.06 17.71
N GLY A 341 4.86 -10.82 18.56
CA GLY A 341 3.49 -11.35 18.42
C GLY A 341 3.31 -12.82 18.83
N PHE A 342 4.39 -13.58 19.02
CA PHE A 342 4.34 -14.94 19.56
C PHE A 342 4.01 -14.95 21.06
N LYS A 343 3.33 -16.01 21.50
CA LYS A 343 3.07 -16.29 22.92
C LYS A 343 4.37 -16.63 23.66
N GLU A 344 4.41 -16.33 24.97
CA GLU A 344 5.61 -16.51 25.82
C GLU A 344 6.12 -17.97 25.91
N ASP A 345 5.29 -18.96 25.57
CA ASP A 345 5.67 -20.38 25.54
C ASP A 345 6.40 -20.80 24.26
N VAL A 346 6.44 -19.95 23.23
CA VAL A 346 7.16 -20.21 21.97
C VAL A 346 8.62 -19.75 22.06
N VAL A 347 9.48 -20.64 22.55
CA VAL A 347 10.91 -20.35 22.80
C VAL A 347 11.75 -20.23 21.51
N ASP A 348 11.42 -21.00 20.47
CA ASP A 348 12.14 -21.01 19.18
C ASP A 348 11.14 -20.94 18.00
N PRO A 349 10.69 -19.72 17.63
CA PRO A 349 9.77 -19.51 16.51
C PRO A 349 10.29 -20.02 15.16
N TYR A 350 11.61 -19.93 14.92
CA TYR A 350 12.22 -20.41 13.68
C TYR A 350 12.08 -21.92 13.55
N ARG A 351 12.51 -22.67 14.58
CA ARG A 351 12.44 -24.12 14.57
C ARG A 351 11.00 -24.62 14.57
N LEU A 352 10.11 -24.00 15.36
CA LEU A 352 8.69 -24.35 15.35
C LEU A 352 8.09 -24.20 13.94
N PHE A 353 8.41 -23.12 13.24
CA PHE A 353 7.91 -22.90 11.89
C PHE A 353 8.52 -23.87 10.85
N VAL A 354 9.82 -24.14 10.93
CA VAL A 354 10.50 -25.14 10.08
C VAL A 354 9.91 -26.53 10.28
N ASP A 355 9.73 -26.98 11.52
CA ASP A 355 9.17 -28.29 11.84
C ASP A 355 7.72 -28.40 11.32
N ARG A 356 6.86 -27.41 11.61
CA ARG A 356 5.44 -27.39 11.15
C ARG A 356 5.29 -27.28 9.63
N LEU A 357 6.11 -26.48 8.97
CA LEU A 357 6.06 -26.35 7.51
C LEU A 357 6.61 -27.60 6.83
N GLY A 358 7.63 -28.24 7.41
CA GLY A 358 8.18 -29.50 6.91
C GLY A 358 7.20 -30.68 6.99
N ASP A 359 6.38 -30.72 8.05
CA ASP A 359 5.33 -31.75 8.23
C ASP A 359 4.23 -31.69 7.13
N VAL A 360 3.95 -30.49 6.57
CA VAL A 360 2.82 -30.27 5.64
C VAL A 360 3.27 -30.00 4.20
N HIS A 361 4.36 -29.24 4.01
CA HIS A 361 4.87 -28.79 2.72
C HIS A 361 6.42 -28.88 2.65
N PRO A 362 7.00 -30.10 2.68
CA PRO A 362 8.45 -30.29 2.69
C PRO A 362 9.15 -29.70 1.45
N ASP A 363 8.54 -29.79 0.27
CA ASP A 363 9.10 -29.23 -0.97
C ASP A 363 9.23 -27.69 -0.89
N LEU A 364 8.19 -27.03 -0.37
CA LEU A 364 8.15 -25.57 -0.22
C LEU A 364 9.13 -25.08 0.86
N LEU A 365 9.29 -25.84 1.95
CA LEU A 365 10.34 -25.57 2.93
C LEU A 365 11.73 -25.64 2.28
N GLN A 366 11.99 -26.66 1.45
CA GLN A 366 13.27 -26.78 0.75
C GLN A 366 13.51 -25.60 -0.20
N GLU A 367 12.52 -25.19 -0.98
CA GLU A 367 12.61 -23.98 -1.84
C GLU A 367 12.98 -22.72 -1.01
N GLY A 368 12.38 -22.54 0.16
CA GLY A 368 12.66 -21.43 1.06
C GLY A 368 14.07 -21.46 1.67
N LEU A 369 14.58 -22.65 2.01
CA LEU A 369 15.94 -22.86 2.49
C LEU A 369 16.98 -22.63 1.39
N ASP A 370 16.74 -23.14 0.18
CA ASP A 370 17.60 -22.92 -1.00
C ASP A 370 17.69 -21.43 -1.35
N GLU A 371 16.58 -20.68 -1.27
CA GLU A 371 16.58 -19.22 -1.49
C GLU A 371 17.46 -18.49 -0.47
N LEU A 372 17.39 -18.92 0.79
CA LEU A 372 18.16 -18.39 1.90
C LEU A 372 19.66 -18.71 1.76
N GLU A 373 20.02 -19.93 1.35
CA GLU A 373 21.41 -20.32 1.10
C GLU A 373 22.00 -19.51 -0.07
N ARG A 374 21.25 -19.37 -1.17
CA ARG A 374 21.64 -18.54 -2.32
C ARG A 374 21.89 -17.08 -1.93
N LYS A 375 21.06 -16.50 -1.06
CA LYS A 375 21.28 -15.16 -0.49
C LYS A 375 22.56 -15.09 0.35
N ALA A 376 22.80 -16.09 1.21
CA ALA A 376 24.01 -16.14 2.03
C ALA A 376 25.30 -16.29 1.18
N GLN A 377 25.26 -17.12 0.13
CA GLN A 377 26.35 -17.26 -0.84
C GLN A 377 26.59 -15.94 -1.61
N GLY A 378 25.54 -15.27 -2.07
CA GLY A 378 25.64 -13.96 -2.73
C GLY A 378 26.21 -12.86 -1.84
N LYS A 379 25.87 -12.84 -0.55
CA LYS A 379 26.49 -11.95 0.46
C LYS A 379 27.98 -12.25 0.63
N LYS A 380 28.37 -13.54 0.74
CA LYS A 380 29.78 -13.95 0.87
C LYS A 380 30.62 -13.60 -0.36
N ALA A 381 30.12 -13.86 -1.57
CA ALA A 381 30.83 -13.54 -2.82
C ALA A 381 31.12 -12.02 -2.91
N ARG A 382 30.12 -11.17 -2.68
CA ARG A 382 30.28 -9.71 -2.66
C ARG A 382 31.30 -9.25 -1.60
N TRP A 383 31.30 -9.87 -0.43
CA TRP A 383 32.27 -9.56 0.62
C TRP A 383 33.70 -9.97 0.22
N GLU A 384 33.88 -11.15 -0.36
CA GLU A 384 35.17 -11.60 -0.86
C GLU A 384 35.72 -10.70 -1.97
N ASP A 385 34.87 -10.23 -2.89
CA ASP A 385 35.26 -9.30 -3.96
C ASP A 385 35.69 -7.93 -3.38
N LEU A 386 34.95 -7.40 -2.40
CA LEU A 386 35.30 -6.18 -1.67
C LEU A 386 36.64 -6.29 -0.91
N VAL A 387 36.89 -7.42 -0.24
CA VAL A 387 38.14 -7.65 0.50
C VAL A 387 39.32 -7.83 -0.46
N LYS A 388 39.17 -8.61 -1.54
CA LYS A 388 40.22 -8.81 -2.57
C LYS A 388 40.55 -7.50 -3.30
N GLY A 389 39.58 -6.59 -3.46
CA GLY A 389 39.81 -5.24 -3.97
C GLY A 389 40.65 -4.35 -3.04
N SER A 390 40.71 -4.64 -1.74
CA SER A 390 41.48 -3.86 -0.75
C SER A 390 42.91 -4.39 -0.48
N GLU A 391 43.21 -5.64 -0.85
CA GLU A 391 44.56 -6.22 -0.72
C GLU A 391 45.48 -5.94 -1.94
N GLY A 392 44.97 -5.24 -2.96
CA GLY A 392 45.62 -5.08 -4.27
C GLY A 392 46.41 -3.79 -4.53
N GLU A 393 46.18 -2.71 -3.77
CA GLU A 393 46.79 -1.39 -4.04
C GLU A 393 47.39 -0.74 -2.79
N THR A 394 48.69 -0.96 -2.57
CA THR A 394 49.53 -0.01 -1.85
C THR A 394 49.97 1.11 -2.80
N GLU A 395 49.97 2.36 -2.31
CA GLU A 395 50.29 3.62 -3.02
C GLU A 395 49.14 4.32 -3.78
N GLY A 396 48.08 4.71 -3.06
CA GLY A 396 47.06 5.64 -3.55
C GLY A 396 46.53 6.57 -2.44
N ARG A 397 46.70 7.88 -2.58
CA ARG A 397 46.23 8.91 -1.63
C ARG A 397 44.69 8.88 -1.53
N PHE A 398 44.14 8.55 -0.35
CA PHE A 398 42.73 8.88 -0.06
C PHE A 398 42.54 10.40 -0.05
N SER A 399 41.66 10.90 -0.91
CA SER A 399 41.18 12.28 -0.91
C SER A 399 39.68 12.26 -1.16
N PHE A 400 38.88 12.73 -0.21
CA PHE A 400 37.47 13.00 -0.45
C PHE A 400 37.35 14.15 -1.47
N GLY A 401 36.76 13.86 -2.62
CA GLY A 401 36.42 14.84 -3.65
C GLY A 401 34.92 14.87 -3.86
N PHE A 402 34.22 15.78 -3.19
CA PHE A 402 32.90 16.22 -3.65
C PHE A 402 33.14 17.10 -4.90
N GLY A 403 32.64 16.67 -6.04
CA GLY A 403 32.70 17.40 -7.31
C GLY A 403 31.52 17.00 -8.18
N ALA A 404 30.71 17.98 -8.56
CA ALA A 404 29.59 17.80 -9.48
C ALA A 404 30.06 18.09 -10.92
N GLU A 405 29.49 17.34 -11.87
CA GLU A 405 29.39 17.51 -13.34
C GLU A 405 28.96 16.10 -13.81
N ASP A 406 27.67 15.86 -14.02
CA ASP A 406 26.92 16.13 -15.26
C ASP A 406 27.59 15.57 -16.51
N ASP A 407 27.09 14.42 -16.97
CA ASP A 407 27.01 14.00 -18.37
C ASP A 407 26.14 12.73 -18.38
N GLY A 408 25.05 12.74 -19.16
CA GLY A 408 24.10 11.62 -19.23
C GLY A 408 24.37 10.68 -20.41
N GLU A 409 23.89 9.44 -20.32
CA GLU A 409 23.20 8.75 -21.42
C GLU A 409 22.55 7.43 -20.94
N ASP A 410 21.55 7.02 -21.71
CA ASP A 410 20.57 5.95 -21.49
C ASP A 410 21.09 4.57 -21.01
N ALA A 411 20.27 3.90 -20.19
CA ALA A 411 20.24 2.43 -20.12
C ALA A 411 18.84 1.90 -19.80
N ASP A 412 18.33 1.00 -20.65
CA ASP A 412 17.00 0.40 -20.57
C ASP A 412 16.71 -0.39 -19.28
N ILE A 413 15.45 -0.35 -18.83
CA ILE A 413 14.90 -1.24 -17.79
C ILE A 413 13.98 -2.27 -18.47
N PRO A 414 14.15 -3.59 -18.23
CA PRO A 414 13.23 -4.64 -18.69
C PRO A 414 11.84 -4.60 -18.04
#